data_AF-A0A832SAZ1-F1
#
_entry.id   AF-A0A832SAZ1-F1
#
_cell.length_a   1.000
_cell.length_b   1.000
_cell.length_c   1.000
_cell.angle_alpha   90.00
_cell.angle_beta   90.00
_cell.angle_gamma   90.00
#
_symmetry.space_group_name_H-M   'P 1'
#
loop_
_entity.id
_entity.type
_entity.pdbx_description
1 polymer ?
#
loop_
_entity_poly.entity_id
_entity_poly.type
_entity_poly.pdbx_seq_one_letter_code
_entity_poly.pdbx_strand_id
1 'polypeptide(L)'
;LTLAGSFINIPIKTLDSRPAAPEYDRYISIYGWLYRISRPVQRTVLAVNVGGALIPVVISLYLLYKSIQIAGGFEILWLALLGVAIVTVVTKLVARPVPGLGIATPFFIPPLAALLAALILPLLAGGAPGAPVIIAYVSGTLGTLIGADLMNLNHIAEL
;
A
#
# COMPACT_ATOMS: atom_id res chain seq x y z
N LEU A 1 16.96 -6.31 -4.82
CA LEU A 1 16.92 -4.85 -5.01
C LEU A 1 15.93 -4.18 -4.06
N THR A 2 14.69 -4.65 -4.01
CA THR A 2 13.60 -4.16 -3.13
C THR A 2 14.01 -4.09 -1.65
N LEU A 3 14.61 -5.16 -1.10
CA LEU A 3 15.08 -5.18 0.29
C LEU A 3 16.21 -4.16 0.55
N ALA A 4 17.23 -4.13 -0.31
CA ALA A 4 18.34 -3.17 -0.19
C ALA A 4 17.87 -1.72 -0.35
N GLY A 5 16.95 -1.46 -1.29
CA GLY A 5 16.36 -0.15 -1.50
C GLY A 5 15.42 0.29 -0.37
N SER A 6 14.96 -0.63 0.50
CA SER A 6 14.07 -0.28 1.60
C SER A 6 14.76 0.56 2.68
N PHE A 7 16.09 0.54 2.72
CA PHE A 7 16.89 1.42 3.58
C PHE A 7 17.03 2.86 3.03
N ILE A 8 16.53 3.12 1.82
CA ILE A 8 16.65 4.42 1.15
C ILE A 8 15.29 5.13 1.16
N ASN A 9 15.24 6.29 1.80
CA ASN A 9 14.06 7.15 1.86
C ASN A 9 14.35 8.50 1.18
N ILE A 10 13.57 8.84 0.17
CA ILE A 10 13.71 10.09 -0.59
C ILE A 10 12.75 11.12 0.03
N PRO A 11 13.24 12.19 0.69
CA PRO A 11 12.37 13.20 1.29
C PRO A 11 11.63 13.99 0.21
N ILE A 12 10.32 14.18 0.42
CA ILE A 12 9.44 14.93 -0.49
C ILE A 12 9.03 16.26 0.13
N LYS A 13 8.63 16.25 1.41
CA LYS A 13 8.10 17.44 2.09
C LYS A 13 8.32 17.36 3.59
N THR A 14 8.59 18.49 4.22
CA THR A 14 8.54 18.61 5.69
C THR A 14 7.23 19.28 6.08
N LEU A 15 6.54 18.71 7.06
CA LEU A 15 5.27 19.19 7.60
C LEU A 15 5.49 19.60 9.05
N ASP A 16 4.90 20.73 9.45
CA ASP A 16 4.85 21.11 10.86
C ASP A 16 3.80 20.24 11.56
N SER A 17 4.25 19.47 12.56
CA SER A 17 3.42 18.49 13.23
C SER A 17 2.43 19.20 14.15
N ARG A 18 1.14 18.85 14.05
CA ARG A 18 0.13 19.28 15.02
C ARG A 18 0.06 18.19 16.08
N PRO A 19 0.56 18.41 17.31
CA PRO A 19 0.63 17.35 18.30
C PRO A 19 -0.77 16.86 18.67
N ALA A 20 -1.15 15.70 18.14
CA ALA A 20 -2.32 14.92 18.55
C ALA A 20 -1.95 13.77 19.52
N ALA A 21 -0.65 13.50 19.69
CA ALA A 21 -0.13 12.46 20.56
C ALA A 21 0.10 12.97 22.00
N PRO A 22 -0.05 12.11 23.02
CA PRO A 22 0.20 12.47 24.43
C PRO A 22 1.68 12.79 24.69
N GLU A 23 1.95 13.66 25.68
CA GLU A 23 3.31 14.07 26.10
C GLU A 23 4.21 12.94 26.67
N TYR A 24 3.68 11.72 26.81
CA TYR A 24 4.34 10.59 27.47
C TYR A 24 4.40 9.36 26.57
N ASP A 25 5.48 8.59 26.71
CA ASP A 25 5.63 7.28 26.09
C ASP A 25 4.51 6.35 26.59
N ARG A 26 3.76 5.77 25.65
CA ARG A 26 2.67 4.83 25.96
C ARG A 26 2.81 3.57 25.10
N TYR A 27 2.46 2.44 25.71
CA TYR A 27 2.24 1.19 25.00
C TYR A 27 0.77 1.11 24.57
N ILE A 28 0.53 0.91 23.28
CA ILE A 28 -0.81 0.62 22.75
C ILE A 28 -0.81 -0.71 22.02
N SER A 29 -1.92 -1.44 22.14
CA SER A 29 -2.13 -2.70 21.41
C SER A 29 -2.85 -2.40 20.09
N ILE A 30 -2.22 -2.75 18.97
CA ILE A 30 -2.80 -2.64 17.63
C ILE A 30 -2.68 -3.99 16.94
N TYR A 31 -3.84 -4.53 16.53
CA TYR A 31 -3.95 -5.86 15.93
C TYR A 31 -3.22 -6.97 16.71
N GLY A 32 -3.23 -6.89 18.05
CA GLY A 32 -2.59 -7.87 18.94
C GLY A 32 -1.11 -7.63 19.23
N TRP A 33 -0.51 -6.58 18.66
CA TRP A 33 0.91 -6.23 18.88
C TRP A 33 1.03 -4.99 19.76
N LEU A 34 1.97 -5.04 20.71
CA LEU A 34 2.29 -3.91 21.58
C LEU A 34 3.32 -3.00 20.91
N TYR A 35 2.93 -1.75 20.65
CA TYR A 35 3.80 -0.73 20.09
C TYR A 35 4.12 0.33 21.14
N ARG A 36 5.40 0.72 21.23
CA ARG A 36 5.85 1.88 22.01
C ARG A 36 5.73 3.12 21.13
N ILE A 37 4.81 4.02 21.47
CA ILE A 37 4.72 5.34 20.85
C ILE A 37 5.73 6.25 21.55
N SER A 38 6.60 6.89 20.78
CA SER A 38 7.52 7.92 21.26
C SER A 38 6.85 9.29 21.28
N ARG A 39 7.39 10.21 22.08
CA ARG A 39 6.91 11.60 22.14
C ARG A 39 6.80 12.25 20.75
N PRO A 40 5.76 13.07 20.51
CA PRO A 40 5.59 13.78 19.25
C PRO A 40 6.80 14.69 18.97
N VAL A 41 7.33 14.60 17.75
CA VAL A 41 8.33 15.54 17.21
C VAL A 41 7.62 16.72 16.56
N GLN A 42 8.23 17.91 16.58
CA GLN A 42 7.63 19.13 16.02
C GLN A 42 7.56 19.14 14.49
N ARG A 43 8.27 18.22 13.81
CA ARG A 43 8.33 18.14 12.35
C ARG A 43 8.22 16.69 11.89
N THR A 44 7.36 16.47 10.90
CA THR A 44 7.19 15.19 10.20
C THR A 44 7.76 15.32 8.79
N VAL A 45 8.73 14.48 8.43
CA VAL A 45 9.27 14.43 7.06
C VAL A 45 8.54 13.35 6.27
N LEU A 46 7.78 13.78 5.26
CA LEU A 46 7.19 12.89 4.27
C LEU A 46 8.28 12.45 3.29
N ALA A 47 8.51 11.14 3.21
CA ALA A 47 9.49 10.55 2.31
C ALA A 47 8.87 9.37 1.53
N VAL A 48 9.42 9.11 0.34
CA VAL A 48 9.08 7.93 -0.47
C VAL A 48 10.17 6.88 -0.29
N ASN A 49 9.76 5.67 0.12
CA ASN A 49 10.68 4.56 0.28
C ASN A 49 11.02 3.93 -1.09
N VAL A 50 12.31 3.76 -1.38
CA VAL A 50 12.73 3.24 -2.69
C VAL A 50 12.33 1.77 -2.85
N GLY A 51 12.59 0.95 -1.82
CA GLY A 51 12.26 -0.47 -1.84
C GLY A 51 10.77 -0.77 -1.69
N GLY A 52 10.07 -0.02 -0.86
CA GLY A 52 8.69 -0.27 -0.46
C GLY A 52 7.64 0.42 -1.33
N ALA A 53 7.99 1.49 -2.05
CA ALA A 53 7.06 2.23 -2.89
C ALA A 53 7.56 2.43 -4.32
N LEU A 54 8.76 3.02 -4.51
CA LEU A 54 9.21 3.40 -5.84
C LEU A 54 9.44 2.21 -6.77
N ILE A 55 10.28 1.24 -6.35
CA ILE A 55 10.56 0.04 -7.14
C ILE A 55 9.27 -0.77 -7.40
N PRO A 56 8.41 -1.04 -6.39
CA PRO A 56 7.13 -1.72 -6.60
C PRO A 56 6.24 -1.01 -7.62
N VAL A 57 6.11 0.32 -7.56
CA VAL A 57 5.30 1.08 -8.54
C VAL A 57 5.86 0.92 -9.95
N VAL A 58 7.18 1.02 -10.13
CA VAL A 58 7.82 0.84 -11.45
C VAL A 58 7.56 -0.57 -12.00
N ILE A 59 7.69 -1.60 -11.17
CA ILE A 59 7.40 -2.98 -11.59
C ILE A 59 5.92 -3.14 -11.95
N SER A 60 5.01 -2.54 -11.18
CA SER A 60 3.58 -2.62 -11.47
C SER A 60 3.19 -1.92 -12.77
N LEU A 61 3.77 -0.75 -13.06
CA LEU A 61 3.59 -0.08 -14.36
C LEU A 61 4.13 -0.92 -15.51
N TYR A 62 5.30 -1.55 -15.33
CA TYR A 62 5.86 -2.47 -16.32
C TYR A 62 4.95 -3.70 -16.56
N LEU A 63 4.39 -4.28 -15.50
CA LEU A 63 3.47 -5.42 -15.62
C LEU A 63 2.14 -5.04 -16.28
N LEU A 64 1.60 -3.85 -16.00
CA LEU A 64 0.42 -3.32 -16.70
C LEU A 64 0.71 -3.17 -18.20
N TYR A 65 1.88 -2.63 -18.58
CA TYR A 65 2.29 -2.55 -19.98
C TYR A 65 2.44 -3.95 -20.62
N LYS A 66 3.11 -4.88 -19.94
CA LYS A 66 3.28 -6.26 -20.41
C LYS A 66 1.95 -7.01 -20.54
N SER A 67 0.97 -6.70 -19.70
CA SER A 67 -0.35 -7.33 -19.76
C SER A 67 -1.03 -7.12 -21.11
N ILE A 68 -0.86 -5.93 -21.71
CA ILE A 68 -1.40 -5.58 -23.03
C ILE A 68 -0.74 -6.43 -24.12
N GLN A 69 0.58 -6.59 -24.03
CA GLN A 69 1.38 -7.36 -24.99
C GLN A 69 1.07 -8.87 -24.91
N ILE A 70 0.88 -9.41 -23.70
CA ILE A 70 0.62 -10.84 -23.48
C ILE A 70 -0.80 -11.21 -23.91
N ALA A 71 -1.79 -10.38 -23.59
CA ALA A 71 -3.18 -10.64 -23.94
C ALA A 71 -3.51 -10.31 -25.41
N GLY A 72 -2.65 -9.57 -26.11
CA GLY A 72 -2.99 -9.02 -27.43
C GLY A 72 -4.14 -8.00 -27.39
N GLY A 73 -4.42 -7.43 -26.21
CA GLY A 73 -5.59 -6.62 -25.93
C GLY A 73 -5.61 -6.09 -24.49
N PHE A 74 -6.72 -5.48 -24.08
CA PHE A 74 -6.82 -4.78 -22.79
C PHE A 74 -7.46 -5.60 -21.66
N GLU A 75 -7.76 -6.88 -21.88
CA GLU A 75 -8.49 -7.70 -20.92
C GLU A 75 -7.78 -7.80 -19.56
N ILE A 76 -6.52 -8.28 -19.56
CA ILE A 76 -5.74 -8.42 -18.32
C ILE A 76 -5.48 -7.04 -17.67
N LEU A 77 -5.31 -5.99 -18.48
CA LEU A 77 -5.17 -4.64 -17.98
C LEU A 77 -6.40 -4.23 -17.15
N TRP A 78 -7.60 -4.40 -17.70
CA TRP A 78 -8.84 -4.04 -17.01
C TRP A 78 -9.06 -4.87 -15.75
N LEU A 79 -8.78 -6.17 -15.79
CA LEU A 79 -8.86 -7.02 -14.60
C LEU A 79 -7.86 -6.60 -13.52
N ALA A 80 -6.64 -6.22 -13.89
CA ALA A 80 -5.63 -5.72 -12.95
C ALA A 80 -6.06 -4.39 -12.32
N LEU A 81 -6.59 -3.45 -13.11
CA LEU A 81 -7.10 -2.18 -12.60
C LEU A 81 -8.32 -2.36 -11.69
N LEU A 82 -9.22 -3.29 -12.01
CA LEU A 82 -10.33 -3.66 -11.14
C LEU A 82 -9.82 -4.26 -9.83
N GLY A 83 -8.82 -5.14 -9.89
CA GLY A 83 -8.13 -5.66 -8.71
C GLY A 83 -7.53 -4.55 -7.86
N VAL A 84 -6.85 -3.58 -8.46
CA VAL A 84 -6.31 -2.39 -7.76
C VAL A 84 -7.42 -1.65 -7.03
N ALA A 85 -8.56 -1.40 -7.68
CA ALA A 85 -9.69 -0.72 -7.06
C ALA A 85 -10.23 -1.50 -5.83
N ILE A 86 -10.42 -2.82 -5.97
CA ILE A 86 -10.88 -3.68 -4.87
C ILE A 86 -9.91 -3.65 -3.69
N VAL A 87 -8.61 -3.89 -3.95
CA VAL A 87 -7.58 -3.91 -2.89
C VAL A 87 -7.42 -2.53 -2.26
N THR A 88 -7.56 -1.45 -3.03
CA THR A 88 -7.56 -0.07 -2.52
C THR A 88 -8.68 0.11 -1.49
N VAL A 89 -9.91 -0.27 -1.83
CA VAL A 89 -11.07 -0.14 -0.94
C VAL A 89 -10.86 -0.97 0.32
N VAL A 90 -10.50 -2.26 0.17
CA VAL A 90 -10.28 -3.15 1.31
C VAL A 90 -9.18 -2.60 2.23
N THR A 91 -8.05 -2.18 1.66
CA THR A 91 -6.92 -1.64 2.42
C THR A 91 -7.31 -0.36 3.14
N LYS A 92 -8.00 0.55 2.47
CA LYS A 92 -8.46 1.81 3.08
C LYS A 92 -9.39 1.57 4.26
N LEU A 93 -10.29 0.59 4.17
CA LEU A 93 -11.24 0.27 5.25
C LEU A 93 -10.54 -0.29 6.49
N VAL A 94 -9.41 -0.97 6.32
CA VAL A 94 -8.68 -1.56 7.45
C VAL A 94 -7.50 -0.73 7.94
N ALA A 95 -6.99 0.20 7.14
CA ALA A 95 -5.90 1.10 7.49
C ALA A 95 -6.34 2.10 8.57
N ARG A 96 -5.52 2.25 9.62
CA ARG A 96 -5.77 3.17 10.73
C ARG A 96 -4.57 4.12 10.89
N PRO A 97 -4.75 5.44 10.71
CA PRO A 97 -3.78 6.43 11.14
C PRO A 97 -3.65 6.38 12.67
N VAL A 98 -2.43 6.18 13.18
CA VAL A 98 -2.13 6.08 14.60
C VAL A 98 -1.02 7.09 14.95
N PRO A 99 -1.32 8.09 15.80
CA PRO A 99 -0.32 9.05 16.25
C PRO A 99 0.90 8.38 16.89
N GLY A 100 2.09 8.79 16.48
CA GLY A 100 3.40 8.31 16.87
C GLY A 100 3.79 6.93 16.32
N LEU A 101 2.93 6.29 15.52
CA LEU A 101 3.21 5.01 14.86
C LEU A 101 3.13 5.10 13.32
N GLY A 102 2.30 6.01 12.80
CA GLY A 102 2.04 6.13 11.37
C GLY A 102 0.75 5.43 10.96
N ILE A 103 0.69 4.91 9.73
CA ILE A 103 -0.50 4.22 9.22
C ILE A 103 -0.35 2.72 9.51
N ALA A 104 -1.18 2.20 10.42
CA ALA A 104 -1.19 0.79 10.77
C ALA A 104 -2.22 0.03 9.91
N THR A 105 -1.78 -1.04 9.26
CA THR A 105 -2.64 -1.96 8.51
C THR A 105 -2.48 -3.39 9.02
N PRO A 106 -3.55 -4.20 9.10
CA PRO A 106 -3.40 -5.63 9.39
C PRO A 106 -2.60 -6.31 8.28
N PHE A 107 -1.48 -6.93 8.64
CA PHE A 107 -0.48 -7.46 7.70
C PHE A 107 -1.07 -8.36 6.60
N PHE A 108 -2.00 -9.25 6.95
CA PHE A 108 -2.53 -10.25 6.01
C PHE A 108 -3.71 -9.75 5.15
N ILE A 109 -4.41 -8.68 5.54
CA ILE A 109 -5.65 -8.31 4.85
C ILE A 109 -5.41 -7.84 3.41
N PRO A 110 -4.49 -6.88 3.12
CA PRO A 110 -4.24 -6.47 1.75
C PRO A 110 -3.68 -7.58 0.84
N PRO A 111 -2.69 -8.41 1.27
CA PRO A 111 -2.21 -9.52 0.47
C PRO A 111 -3.28 -10.58 0.17
N LEU A 112 -4.14 -10.91 1.15
CA LEU A 112 -5.24 -11.85 0.94
C LEU A 112 -6.29 -11.30 -0.02
N ALA A 113 -6.61 -10.00 0.09
CA ALA A 113 -7.51 -9.36 -0.86
C ALA A 113 -6.96 -9.41 -2.30
N ALA A 114 -5.65 -9.16 -2.48
CA ALA A 114 -4.98 -9.25 -3.77
C ALA A 114 -4.98 -10.69 -4.31
N LEU A 115 -4.73 -11.68 -3.46
CA LEU A 115 -4.80 -13.10 -3.80
C LEU A 115 -6.21 -13.49 -4.28
N LEU A 116 -7.25 -13.10 -3.52
CA LEU A 116 -8.63 -13.39 -3.89
C LEU A 116 -9.02 -12.71 -5.20
N ALA A 117 -8.66 -11.43 -5.38
CA ALA A 117 -8.88 -10.72 -6.65
C ALA A 117 -8.19 -11.42 -7.83
N ALA A 118 -6.95 -11.86 -7.65
CA ALA A 118 -6.17 -12.56 -8.67
C ALA A 118 -6.74 -13.92 -9.07
N LEU A 119 -7.40 -14.63 -8.13
CA LEU A 119 -8.01 -15.93 -8.41
C LEU A 119 -9.43 -15.79 -9.00
N ILE A 120 -10.22 -14.83 -8.49
CA ILE A 120 -11.63 -14.69 -8.84
C ILE A 120 -11.82 -13.93 -10.15
N LEU A 121 -11.11 -12.80 -10.36
CA LEU A 121 -11.37 -11.93 -11.51
C LEU A 121 -11.11 -12.62 -12.86
N PRO A 122 -9.97 -13.31 -13.08
CA PRO A 122 -9.75 -14.05 -14.33
C PRO A 122 -10.74 -15.19 -14.51
N LEU A 123 -11.16 -15.86 -13.43
CA LEU A 123 -12.13 -16.94 -13.50
C LEU A 123 -13.49 -16.45 -14.00
N LEU A 124 -13.96 -15.29 -13.49
CA LEU A 124 -15.21 -14.68 -13.92
C LEU A 124 -15.17 -14.15 -15.36
N ALA A 125 -13.98 -13.81 -15.86
CA ALA A 125 -13.77 -13.31 -17.22
C ALA A 125 -13.69 -14.42 -18.29
N GLY A 126 -13.85 -15.69 -17.92
CA GLY A 126 -13.73 -16.82 -18.85
C GLY A 126 -12.31 -17.42 -18.93
N GLY A 127 -11.40 -16.98 -18.06
CA GLY A 127 -10.03 -17.46 -17.94
C GLY A 127 -9.02 -16.68 -18.78
N ALA A 128 -7.91 -16.30 -18.17
CA ALA A 128 -6.80 -15.60 -18.84
C ALA A 128 -5.45 -16.10 -18.32
N PRO A 129 -4.70 -16.92 -19.10
CA PRO A 129 -3.40 -17.42 -18.68
C PRO A 129 -2.43 -16.29 -18.31
N GLY A 130 -1.76 -16.40 -17.16
CA GLY A 130 -0.83 -15.38 -16.66
C GLY A 130 -1.48 -14.16 -16.00
N ALA A 131 -2.79 -13.96 -16.13
CA ALA A 131 -3.51 -12.85 -15.49
C ALA A 131 -3.44 -12.90 -13.95
N PRO A 132 -3.58 -14.05 -13.25
CA PRO A 132 -3.54 -14.07 -11.79
C PRO A 132 -2.25 -13.48 -11.20
N VAL A 133 -1.10 -13.78 -11.81
CA VAL A 133 0.21 -13.28 -11.31
C VAL A 133 0.30 -11.76 -11.45
N ILE A 134 -0.13 -11.22 -12.60
CA ILE A 134 -0.13 -9.79 -12.86
C ILE A 134 -1.11 -9.09 -11.92
N ILE A 135 -2.34 -9.60 -11.80
CA ILE A 135 -3.36 -9.02 -10.94
C ILE A 135 -2.90 -9.05 -9.48
N ALA A 136 -2.36 -10.16 -8.98
CA ALA A 136 -1.90 -10.27 -7.60
C ALA A 136 -0.82 -9.24 -7.27
N TYR A 137 0.21 -9.13 -8.14
CA TYR A 137 1.29 -8.20 -7.92
C TYR A 137 0.81 -6.75 -8.00
N VAL A 138 0.12 -6.39 -9.09
CA VAL A 138 -0.28 -5.01 -9.37
C VAL A 138 -1.33 -4.52 -8.36
N SER A 139 -2.36 -5.32 -8.10
CA SER A 139 -3.40 -4.95 -7.12
C SER A 139 -2.86 -4.93 -5.70
N GLY A 140 -2.02 -5.89 -5.32
CA GLY A 140 -1.40 -5.95 -4.00
C GLY A 140 -0.47 -4.77 -3.74
N THR A 141 0.29 -4.33 -4.73
CA THR A 141 1.21 -3.19 -4.57
C THR A 141 0.51 -1.86 -4.71
N LEU A 142 -0.09 -1.56 -5.87
CA LEU A 142 -0.72 -0.26 -6.12
C LEU A 142 -1.96 -0.08 -5.25
N GLY A 143 -2.78 -1.13 -5.10
CA GLY A 143 -3.99 -1.04 -4.27
C GLY A 143 -3.65 -0.79 -2.80
N THR A 144 -2.60 -1.43 -2.28
CA THR A 144 -2.17 -1.18 -0.89
C THR A 144 -1.59 0.22 -0.73
N LEU A 145 -0.70 0.66 -1.64
CA LEU A 145 -0.11 2.01 -1.59
C LEU A 145 -1.18 3.10 -1.70
N ILE A 146 -2.16 2.93 -2.58
CA ILE A 146 -3.25 3.90 -2.73
C ILE A 146 -4.13 3.89 -1.47
N GLY A 147 -4.59 2.72 -1.04
CA GLY A 147 -5.57 2.58 0.04
C GLY A 147 -5.00 2.88 1.43
N ALA A 148 -3.79 2.42 1.71
CA ALA A 148 -3.10 2.69 2.97
C ALA A 148 -2.49 4.09 2.98
N ASP A 149 -1.62 4.42 2.03
CA ASP A 149 -0.78 5.62 2.13
C ASP A 149 -1.47 6.84 1.51
N LEU A 150 -1.79 6.80 0.21
CA LEU A 150 -2.27 7.97 -0.52
C LEU A 150 -3.60 8.50 0.03
N MET A 151 -4.55 7.61 0.31
CA MET A 151 -5.85 7.98 0.86
C MET A 151 -5.80 8.40 2.34
N ASN A 152 -4.66 8.34 3.01
CA ASN A 152 -4.45 8.81 4.38
C ASN A 152 -3.42 9.94 4.49
N LEU A 153 -2.90 10.47 3.37
CA LEU A 153 -1.91 11.57 3.36
C LEU A 153 -2.33 12.76 4.20
N ASN A 154 -3.63 13.07 4.21
CA ASN A 154 -4.21 14.20 4.93
C ASN A 154 -4.00 14.11 6.45
N HIS A 155 -3.90 12.88 6.97
CA HIS A 155 -3.71 12.62 8.39
C HIS A 155 -2.23 12.61 8.78
N ILE A 156 -1.28 12.65 7.83
CA ILE A 156 0.16 12.51 8.13
C ILE A 156 0.69 13.66 9.01
N ALA A 157 0.12 14.85 8.92
CA ALA A 157 0.51 15.97 9.78
C ALA A 157 0.01 15.82 11.24
N GLU A 158 -0.91 14.87 11.47
CA GLU A 158 -1.53 14.55 12.75
C GLU A 158 -0.99 13.23 13.34
N LEU A 159 -0.16 12.51 12.57
CA LEU A 159 0.55 11.30 12.98
C LEU A 159 1.79 11.62 13.82
#